data_AF-A0A949YWK2-F1
#
_entry.id   AF-A0A949YWK2-F1
#
_cell.length_a   1.000
_cell.length_b   1.000
_cell.length_c   1.000
_cell.angle_alpha   90.00
_cell.angle_beta   90.00
_cell.angle_gamma   90.00
#
_symmetry.space_group_name_H-M   'P 1'
#
loop_
_entity.id
_entity.type
_entity.pdbx_description
1 polymer ?
#
loop_
_entity_poly.entity_id
_entity_poly.type
_entity_poly.pdbx_seq_one_letter_code
_entity_poly.pdbx_strand_id
1 'polypeptide(L)'
;MAKAKRRTFTAAYKQRILQEADSVAATPGGIGALLRREGLYSSHLVSWRRERRAGMLEALKPRKRGPRSERNPLEEENQKLRRQNVRLTEDLRKANIIIEVQKKVAALLGNPIPDVDPEEKS
;
A
#
# COMPACT_ATOMS: atom_id res chain seq x y z
N MET A 1 -19.53 -31.03 -11.11
CA MET A 1 -19.09 -31.37 -9.73
C MET A 1 -19.59 -30.29 -8.77
N ALA A 2 -20.27 -30.65 -7.69
CA ALA A 2 -20.80 -29.68 -6.72
C ALA A 2 -19.65 -29.15 -5.82
N LYS A 3 -19.47 -27.82 -5.75
CA LYS A 3 -18.40 -27.17 -4.97
C LYS A 3 -18.83 -27.07 -3.50
N ALA A 4 -18.05 -27.63 -2.58
CA ALA A 4 -18.34 -27.56 -1.15
C ALA A 4 -18.36 -26.11 -0.64
N LYS A 5 -19.47 -25.69 -0.02
CA LYS A 5 -19.63 -24.35 0.57
C LYS A 5 -19.03 -24.34 1.98
N ARG A 6 -17.95 -23.59 2.19
CA ARG A 6 -17.34 -23.40 3.51
C ARG A 6 -18.25 -22.54 4.38
N ARG A 7 -18.40 -22.90 5.67
CA ARG A 7 -19.15 -22.12 6.66
C ARG A 7 -18.45 -20.77 6.89
N THR A 8 -19.22 -19.69 6.90
CA THR A 8 -18.74 -18.32 7.20
C THR A 8 -19.38 -17.82 8.49
N PHE A 9 -18.58 -17.25 9.39
CA PHE A 9 -19.05 -16.70 10.66
C PHE A 9 -19.18 -15.18 10.55
N THR A 10 -20.39 -14.65 10.79
CA THR A 10 -20.60 -13.20 10.82
C THR A 10 -19.97 -12.58 12.07
N ALA A 11 -19.63 -11.29 12.00
CA ALA A 11 -19.06 -10.57 13.15
C ALA A 11 -19.98 -10.62 14.38
N ALA A 12 -21.29 -10.44 14.18
CA ALA A 12 -22.29 -10.54 15.24
C ALA A 12 -22.31 -11.94 15.90
N TYR A 13 -22.20 -13.00 15.09
CA TYR A 13 -22.11 -14.37 15.64
C TYR A 13 -20.85 -14.54 16.48
N LYS A 14 -19.68 -14.14 15.96
CA LYS A 14 -18.42 -14.23 16.72
C LYS A 14 -18.51 -13.47 18.04
N GLN A 15 -19.10 -12.27 18.04
CA GLN A 15 -19.25 -11.45 19.25
C GLN A 15 -20.16 -12.11 20.29
N ARG A 16 -21.32 -12.64 19.88
CA ARG A 16 -22.24 -13.37 20.78
C ARG A 16 -21.53 -14.55 21.44
N ILE A 17 -20.82 -15.36 20.66
CA ILE A 17 -20.08 -16.52 21.19
C ILE A 17 -18.98 -16.09 22.16
N LEU A 18 -18.26 -15.02 21.88
CA LEU A 18 -17.23 -14.50 22.80
C LEU A 18 -17.84 -14.02 24.11
N GLN A 19 -18.98 -13.34 24.08
CA GLN A 19 -19.70 -12.90 25.29
C GLN A 19 -20.16 -14.09 26.14
N GLU A 20 -20.75 -15.10 25.49
CA GLU A 20 -21.21 -16.31 26.18
C GLU A 20 -20.02 -17.12 26.73
N ALA A 21 -18.92 -17.20 25.98
CA ALA A 21 -17.68 -17.82 26.44
C ALA A 21 -17.10 -17.10 27.66
N ASP A 22 -17.19 -15.77 27.71
CA ASP A 22 -16.75 -14.96 28.83
C ASP A 22 -17.68 -15.17 30.05
N SER A 23 -19.01 -15.31 29.87
CA SER A 23 -19.96 -15.55 30.98
C SER A 23 -19.85 -16.95 31.60
N VAL A 24 -19.57 -17.98 30.79
CA VAL A 24 -19.45 -19.36 31.27
C VAL A 24 -18.02 -19.74 31.68
N ALA A 25 -17.07 -18.78 31.62
CA ALA A 25 -15.66 -19.04 31.91
C ALA A 25 -15.41 -19.45 33.36
N ALA A 26 -16.23 -18.96 34.30
CA ALA A 26 -16.13 -19.28 35.73
C ALA A 26 -16.69 -20.67 36.07
N THR A 27 -17.51 -21.26 35.20
CA THR A 27 -18.11 -22.58 35.41
C THR A 27 -17.19 -23.67 34.87
N PRO A 28 -16.76 -24.65 35.69
CA PRO A 28 -15.99 -25.78 35.20
C PRO A 28 -16.69 -26.48 34.03
N GLY A 29 -15.99 -26.61 32.89
CA GLY A 29 -16.52 -27.25 31.69
C GLY A 29 -17.53 -26.41 30.87
N GLY A 30 -17.90 -25.21 31.33
CA GLY A 30 -18.87 -24.34 30.64
C GLY A 30 -18.46 -23.98 29.21
N ILE A 31 -17.18 -23.62 29.03
CA ILE A 31 -16.62 -23.35 27.70
C ILE A 31 -16.68 -24.59 26.80
N GLY A 32 -16.40 -25.77 27.35
CA GLY A 32 -16.46 -27.03 26.59
C GLY A 32 -17.88 -27.39 26.15
N ALA A 33 -18.88 -27.16 27.00
CA ALA A 33 -20.29 -27.34 26.68
C ALA A 33 -20.74 -26.39 25.56
N LEU A 34 -20.37 -25.11 25.65
CA LEU A 34 -20.64 -24.09 24.62
C LEU A 34 -20.04 -24.49 23.26
N LEU A 35 -18.77 -24.88 23.23
CA LEU A 35 -18.08 -25.26 22.00
C LEU A 35 -18.72 -26.45 21.30
N ARG A 36 -19.14 -27.48 22.06
CA ARG A 36 -19.85 -28.64 21.50
C ARG A 36 -21.22 -28.27 20.94
N ARG A 37 -21.98 -27.42 21.65
CA ARG A 37 -23.31 -26.95 21.21
C ARG A 37 -23.24 -26.19 19.88
N GLU A 38 -22.19 -25.40 19.68
CA GLU A 38 -22.03 -24.52 18.52
C GLU A 38 -21.22 -25.16 17.37
N GLY A 39 -20.67 -26.36 17.61
CA GLY A 39 -19.78 -27.07 16.67
C GLY A 39 -18.48 -26.30 16.41
N LEU A 40 -17.90 -25.72 17.47
CA LEU A 40 -16.72 -24.87 17.41
C LEU A 40 -15.51 -25.54 18.06
N TYR A 41 -14.34 -25.28 17.49
CA TYR A 41 -13.05 -25.63 18.10
C TYR A 41 -12.49 -24.48 18.93
N SER A 42 -11.69 -24.79 19.95
CA SER A 42 -11.00 -23.81 20.81
C SER A 42 -10.16 -22.80 20.02
N SER A 43 -9.60 -23.21 18.87
CA SER A 43 -8.86 -22.34 17.94
C SER A 43 -9.69 -21.16 17.42
N HIS A 44 -11.01 -21.34 17.25
CA HIS A 44 -11.91 -20.25 16.85
C HIS A 44 -11.97 -19.17 17.93
N LEU A 45 -12.08 -19.55 19.21
CA LEU A 45 -12.11 -18.58 20.31
C LEU A 45 -10.80 -17.80 20.40
N VAL A 46 -9.66 -18.48 20.24
CA VAL A 46 -8.34 -17.82 20.25
C VAL A 46 -8.25 -16.80 19.11
N SER A 47 -8.60 -17.21 17.89
CA SER A 47 -8.62 -16.34 16.72
C SER A 47 -9.55 -15.14 16.91
N TRP A 48 -10.79 -15.36 17.35
CA TRP A 48 -11.78 -14.30 17.50
C TRP A 48 -11.45 -13.35 18.66
N ARG A 49 -10.82 -13.83 19.74
CA ARG A 49 -10.30 -12.94 20.81
C ARG A 49 -9.18 -12.05 20.28
N ARG A 50 -8.33 -12.54 19.37
CA ARG A 50 -7.30 -11.73 18.71
C ARG A 50 -7.93 -10.70 17.77
N GLU A 51 -8.92 -11.11 16.96
CA GLU A 51 -9.69 -10.20 16.10
C GLU A 51 -10.38 -9.10 16.92
N ARG A 52 -11.04 -9.45 18.04
CA ARG A 52 -11.68 -8.49 18.97
C ARG A 52 -10.66 -7.47 19.49
N ARG A 53 -9.50 -7.93 19.96
CA ARG A 53 -8.43 -7.03 20.45
C ARG A 53 -7.90 -6.12 19.35
N ALA A 54 -7.65 -6.64 18.16
CA ALA A 54 -7.19 -5.83 17.03
C ALA A 54 -8.24 -4.79 16.61
N GLY A 55 -9.52 -5.16 16.57
CA GLY A 55 -10.62 -4.24 16.27
C GLY A 55 -10.77 -3.14 17.33
N MET A 56 -10.59 -3.46 18.62
CA MET A 56 -10.58 -2.45 19.68
C MET A 56 -9.40 -1.49 19.52
N LEU A 57 -8.19 -1.99 19.26
CA LEU A 57 -7.01 -1.16 19.03
C LEU A 57 -7.21 -0.24 17.82
N GLU A 58 -7.81 -0.72 16.74
CA GLU A 58 -8.12 0.08 15.56
C GLU A 58 -9.19 1.13 15.84
N ALA A 59 -10.20 0.81 16.66
CA ALA A 59 -11.23 1.76 17.08
C ALA A 59 -10.69 2.85 18.03
N LEU A 60 -9.70 2.52 18.85
CA LEU A 60 -9.01 3.44 19.77
C LEU A 60 -8.03 4.37 19.06
N LYS A 61 -7.55 4.02 17.85
CA LYS A 61 -6.69 4.92 17.08
C LYS A 61 -7.43 6.23 16.79
N PRO A 62 -6.79 7.39 16.98
CA PRO A 62 -7.40 8.67 16.64
C PRO A 62 -7.70 8.70 15.14
N ARG A 63 -8.99 8.57 14.79
CA ARG A 63 -9.44 8.73 13.40
C ARG A 63 -9.55 10.23 13.13
N LYS A 64 -8.91 10.69 12.05
CA LYS A 64 -9.03 12.07 11.58
C LYS A 64 -10.52 12.35 11.31
N ARG A 65 -11.11 13.26 12.09
CA ARG A 65 -12.52 13.65 11.94
C ARG A 65 -12.67 14.48 10.67
N GLY A 66 -13.80 14.31 9.97
CA GLY A 66 -14.12 15.02 8.73
C GLY A 66 -13.80 14.22 7.45
N PRO A 67 -14.17 14.75 6.28
CA PRO A 67 -13.88 14.13 4.98
C PRO A 67 -12.39 13.82 4.86
N ARG A 68 -12.04 12.65 4.30
CA ARG A 68 -10.65 12.38 3.94
C ARG A 68 -10.21 13.48 2.98
N SER A 69 -9.12 14.19 3.27
CA SER A 69 -8.62 15.20 2.33
C SER A 69 -8.24 14.49 1.04
N GLU A 70 -8.89 14.85 -0.07
CA GLU A 70 -8.57 14.36 -1.41
C GLU A 70 -7.19 14.82 -1.88
N ARG A 71 -6.61 15.80 -1.19
CA ARG A 71 -5.30 16.36 -1.48
C ARG A 71 -4.21 15.31 -1.22
N ASN A 72 -3.70 14.73 -2.30
CA ASN A 72 -2.58 13.80 -2.23
C ASN A 72 -1.31 14.60 -1.90
N PRO A 73 -0.62 14.32 -0.78
CA PRO A 73 0.57 15.07 -0.38
C PRO A 73 1.68 15.06 -1.44
N LEU A 74 1.67 14.08 -2.34
CA LEU A 74 2.65 13.94 -3.42
C LEU A 74 2.32 14.78 -4.66
N GLU A 75 1.12 15.35 -4.75
CA GLU A 75 0.66 16.02 -5.96
C GLU A 75 1.42 17.32 -6.26
N GLU A 76 1.71 18.10 -5.22
CA GLU A 76 2.51 19.34 -5.36
C GLU A 76 3.95 19.02 -5.79
N GLU A 77 4.55 17.97 -5.22
CA GLU A 77 5.89 17.53 -5.59
C GLU A 77 5.93 17.00 -7.02
N ASN A 78 4.93 16.21 -7.42
CA ASN A 78 4.82 15.70 -8.79
C ASN A 78 4.72 16.84 -9.80
N GLN A 79 3.94 17.88 -9.49
CA GLN A 79 3.84 19.07 -10.35
C GLN A 79 5.17 19.82 -10.47
N LYS A 80 5.90 19.99 -9.35
CA LYS A 80 7.24 20.61 -9.37
C LYS A 80 8.21 19.80 -10.22
N LEU A 81 8.25 18.48 -10.03
CA LEU A 81 9.12 17.58 -10.79
C LEU A 81 8.78 17.58 -12.28
N ARG A 82 7.50 17.64 -12.66
CA ARG A 82 7.09 17.76 -14.07
C ARG A 82 7.58 19.06 -14.70
N ARG A 83 7.46 20.19 -14.01
CA ARG A 83 7.96 21.49 -14.50
C ARG A 83 9.48 21.48 -14.67
N GLN A 84 10.20 20.88 -13.71
CA GLN A 84 11.66 20.74 -13.79
C GLN A 84 12.07 19.85 -14.96
N ASN A 85 11.40 18.71 -15.15
CA ASN A 85 11.67 17.83 -16.29
C ASN A 85 11.50 18.58 -17.62
N VAL A 86 10.37 19.28 -17.83
CA VAL A 86 10.14 20.04 -19.06
C VAL A 86 11.25 21.08 -19.30
N ARG A 87 11.66 21.81 -18.26
CA ARG A 87 12.74 22.79 -18.36
C ARG A 87 14.07 22.14 -18.73
N LEU A 88 14.45 21.08 -18.03
CA LEU A 88 15.71 20.36 -18.26
C LEU A 88 15.74 19.74 -19.67
N THR A 89 14.62 19.20 -20.15
CA THR A 89 14.50 18.67 -21.50
C THR A 89 14.71 19.77 -22.55
N GLU A 90 14.13 20.96 -22.38
CA GLU A 90 14.36 22.08 -23.29
C GLU A 90 15.81 22.59 -23.25
N ASP A 91 16.42 22.65 -22.08
CA ASP A 91 17.82 23.07 -21.94
C ASP A 91 18.78 22.06 -22.59
N LEU A 92 18.52 20.75 -22.43
CA LEU A 92 19.21 19.69 -23.15
C LEU A 92 19.03 19.81 -24.68
N ARG A 93 17.81 20.09 -25.14
CA ARG A 93 17.53 20.29 -26.58
C ARG A 93 18.37 21.43 -27.15
N LYS A 94 18.43 22.57 -26.47
CA LYS A 94 19.26 23.72 -26.88
C LYS A 94 20.75 23.37 -26.90
N ALA A 95 21.24 22.70 -25.87
CA ALA A 95 22.63 22.27 -25.80
C ALA A 95 22.99 21.33 -26.96
N ASN A 96 22.13 20.36 -27.28
CA ASN A 96 22.31 19.45 -28.39
C ASN A 96 22.40 20.17 -29.74
N ILE A 97 21.54 21.18 -29.96
CA ILE A 97 21.60 22.01 -31.18
C ILE A 97 22.93 22.75 -31.29
N ILE A 98 23.41 23.34 -30.18
CA ILE A 98 24.71 24.04 -30.15
C ILE A 98 25.84 23.07 -30.49
N ILE A 99 25.85 21.88 -29.86
CA ILE A 99 26.85 20.84 -30.11
C ILE A 99 26.83 20.42 -31.59
N GLU A 100 25.64 20.24 -32.17
CA GLU A 100 25.50 19.87 -33.58
C GLU A 100 26.08 20.94 -34.52
N VAL A 101 25.79 22.22 -34.26
CA VAL A 101 26.36 23.33 -35.02
C VAL A 101 27.88 23.37 -34.88
N GLN A 102 28.42 23.21 -33.66
CA GLN A 102 29.86 23.18 -33.42
C GLN A 102 30.53 22.05 -34.21
N LYS A 103 29.98 20.84 -34.19
CA LYS A 103 30.48 19.69 -34.95
C LYS A 103 30.50 19.97 -36.45
N LYS A 104 29.40 20.51 -37.01
CA LYS A 104 29.30 20.86 -38.43
C LYS A 104 30.33 21.92 -38.85
N VAL A 105 30.48 22.99 -38.06
CA VAL A 105 31.47 24.05 -38.34
C VAL A 105 32.89 23.49 -38.28
N ALA A 106 33.21 22.70 -37.26
CA ALA A 106 34.54 22.12 -37.11
C ALA A 106 34.89 21.16 -38.27
N ALA A 107 33.91 20.37 -38.74
CA ALA A 107 34.07 19.53 -39.93
C ALA A 107 34.34 20.36 -41.20
N LEU A 108 33.62 21.47 -41.40
CA LEU A 108 33.85 22.39 -42.54
C LEU A 108 35.24 23.04 -42.50
N LEU A 109 35.79 23.26 -41.30
CA LEU A 109 37.12 23.84 -41.09
C LEU A 109 38.25 22.79 -41.10
N GLY A 110 37.95 21.53 -41.42
CA GLY A 110 38.95 20.46 -41.53
C GLY A 110 39.39 19.83 -40.21
N ASN A 111 38.74 20.19 -39.09
CA ASN A 111 39.05 19.70 -37.75
C ASN A 111 37.81 19.02 -37.12
N PRO A 112 37.39 17.84 -37.60
CA PRO A 112 36.15 17.20 -37.14
C PRO A 112 36.23 16.83 -35.65
N ILE A 113 35.17 17.16 -34.90
CA ILE A 113 35.02 16.80 -33.48
C ILE A 113 34.31 15.43 -33.41
N PRO A 114 34.90 14.39 -32.78
CA PRO A 114 34.30 13.06 -32.71
C PRO A 114 33.03 13.05 -31.83
N ASP A 115 32.08 12.18 -32.17
CA ASP A 115 30.94 11.87 -31.31
C ASP A 115 31.43 11.06 -30.10
N VAL A 116 31.36 11.67 -28.91
CA VAL A 116 31.56 10.99 -27.64
C VAL A 116 30.18 10.71 -27.06
N ASP A 117 29.79 9.43 -27.03
CA ASP A 117 28.52 9.02 -26.45
C ASP A 117 28.64 9.06 -24.91
N PRO A 118 27.83 9.86 -24.21
CA PRO A 118 27.96 10.03 -22.76
C PRO A 118 27.61 8.76 -21.96
N GLU A 119 27.03 7.73 -22.58
CA GLU A 119 26.69 6.45 -21.92
C GLU A 119 27.90 5.52 -21.70
N GLU A 120 29.06 5.76 -22.33
CA GLU A 120 30.25 4.90 -22.16
C GLU A 120 31.03 5.12 -20.84
N LYS A 121 30.62 6.09 -20.00
CA LYS A 121 31.28 6.38 -18.71
C LYS A 121 30.37 6.18 -17.50
N SER A 122 29.66 5.05 -17.44
CA SER A 122 29.01 4.56 -16.21
C SER A 122 29.26 3.09 -15.99
#